data_AF-A0A7W5KAQ4-F1
#
_entry.id   AF-A0A7W5KAQ4-F1
#
_cell.length_a   1.000
_cell.length_b   1.000
_cell.length_c   1.000
_cell.angle_alpha   90.00
_cell.angle_beta   90.00
_cell.angle_gamma   90.00
#
_symmetry.space_group_name_H-M   'P 1'
#
loop_
_entity.id
_entity.type
_entity.pdbx_description
1 polymer ?
#
loop_
_entity_poly.entity_id
_entity_poly.type
_entity_poly.pdbx_seq_one_letter_code
_entity_poly.pdbx_strand_id
1 'polypeptide(L)'
;MAILDSLAGFIDNNGLAEAFAAKAEDPAKARRPLLDGIRRAREQFAARAGDGARVASRWWQLQNGVVALTVKIGGDVLPLNGAATNHLPEGVFAAFLDALEQAVEAGELDEALRARQAERARPARGAEPAQRQRVPGRHPSNDREDWDSLTWAERQKVSAFYREGRNPDGSVIATAGYKPDAPIAG
;
A
#
# COMPACT_ATOMS: atom_id res chain seq x y z
N MET A 1 39.41 29.30 -27.92
CA MET A 1 38.43 28.86 -26.90
C MET A 1 39.17 28.55 -25.63
N ALA A 2 38.66 28.99 -24.48
CA ALA A 2 39.31 28.75 -23.20
C ALA A 2 39.04 27.32 -22.73
N ILE A 3 40.05 26.66 -22.14
CA ILE A 3 39.94 25.28 -21.61
C ILE A 3 38.75 25.13 -20.64
N LEU A 4 38.41 26.20 -19.91
CA LEU A 4 37.27 26.22 -18.98
C LEU A 4 35.91 26.04 -19.68
N ASP A 5 35.74 26.57 -20.90
CA ASP A 5 34.50 26.38 -21.68
C ASP A 5 34.36 24.94 -22.17
N SER A 6 35.49 24.30 -22.50
CA SER A 6 35.53 22.88 -22.87
C SER A 6 35.23 21.97 -21.67
N LEU A 7 35.63 22.36 -20.45
CA LEU A 7 35.35 21.61 -19.23
C LEU A 7 33.89 21.75 -18.78
N ALA A 8 33.27 22.93 -18.97
CA ALA A 8 31.88 23.16 -18.60
C ALA A 8 30.90 22.22 -19.32
N GLY A 9 31.20 21.80 -20.55
CA GLY A 9 30.39 20.84 -21.30
C GLY A 9 30.36 19.41 -20.73
N PHE A 10 31.29 19.06 -19.83
CA PHE A 10 31.33 17.77 -19.15
C PHE A 10 30.64 17.78 -17.77
N ILE A 11 30.25 18.94 -17.27
CA ILE A 11 29.70 19.10 -15.92
C ILE A 11 28.19 19.27 -16.01
N ASP A 12 27.45 18.20 -15.67
CA ASP A 12 26.00 18.26 -15.47
C ASP A 12 25.68 18.08 -13.97
N ASN A 13 25.64 19.20 -13.25
CA ASN A 13 25.31 19.22 -11.83
C ASN A 13 23.83 18.96 -11.52
N ASN A 14 22.98 18.79 -12.54
CA ASN A 14 21.55 18.53 -12.35
C ASN A 14 21.24 17.06 -12.68
N GLY A 15 21.42 16.64 -13.93
CA GLY A 15 21.08 15.28 -14.37
C GLY A 15 21.99 14.21 -13.80
N LEU A 16 23.31 14.44 -13.77
CA LEU A 16 24.24 13.47 -13.16
C LEU A 16 24.16 13.50 -11.63
N ALA A 17 23.80 14.62 -11.02
CA ALA A 17 23.59 14.68 -9.57
C ALA A 17 22.34 13.90 -9.14
N GLU A 18 21.25 13.98 -9.90
CA GLU A 18 20.05 13.16 -9.68
C GLU A 18 20.34 11.67 -9.88
N ALA A 19 21.05 11.31 -10.96
CA ALA A 19 21.46 9.93 -11.21
C ALA A 19 22.42 9.40 -10.13
N PHE A 20 23.31 10.24 -9.62
CA PHE A 20 24.22 9.91 -8.53
C PHE A 20 23.48 9.71 -7.19
N ALA A 21 22.45 10.52 -6.93
CA ALA A 21 21.62 10.40 -5.74
C ALA A 21 20.62 9.24 -5.81
N ALA A 22 20.35 8.72 -7.01
CA ALA A 22 19.47 7.56 -7.19
C ALA A 22 20.08 6.34 -6.48
N LYS A 23 19.40 5.86 -5.44
CA LYS A 23 19.78 4.61 -4.79
C LYS A 23 19.55 3.47 -5.77
N ALA A 24 20.61 2.72 -6.10
CA ALA A 24 20.48 1.46 -6.81
C ALA A 24 19.50 0.57 -6.01
N GLU A 25 18.34 0.33 -6.61
CA GLU A 25 17.29 -0.43 -5.96
C GLU A 25 17.67 -1.91 -5.99
N ASP A 26 17.59 -2.56 -4.84
CA ASP A 26 17.92 -3.97 -4.70
C ASP A 26 16.74 -4.81 -5.21
N PRO A 27 16.85 -5.48 -6.38
CA PRO A 27 15.76 -6.25 -6.96
C PRO A 27 15.31 -7.39 -6.03
N ALA A 28 16.20 -7.94 -5.20
CA ALA A 28 15.83 -8.97 -4.24
C ALA A 28 14.85 -8.44 -3.18
N LYS A 29 15.00 -7.18 -2.76
CA LYS A 29 14.05 -6.55 -1.82
C LYS A 29 12.70 -6.29 -2.47
N ALA A 30 12.68 -5.90 -3.75
CA ALA A 30 11.44 -5.67 -4.49
C ALA A 30 10.66 -6.98 -4.73
N ARG A 31 11.36 -8.10 -4.97
CA ARG A 31 10.76 -9.43 -5.20
C ARG A 31 10.22 -10.10 -3.94
N ARG A 32 10.81 -9.82 -2.77
CA ARG A 32 10.53 -10.53 -1.51
C ARG A 32 9.03 -10.59 -1.12
N PRO A 33 8.24 -9.51 -1.21
CA PRO A 33 6.81 -9.56 -0.90
C PRO A 33 6.03 -10.51 -1.82
N LEU A 34 6.45 -10.63 -3.09
CA LEU A 34 5.81 -11.52 -4.05
C LEU A 34 6.16 -12.98 -3.75
N LEU A 35 7.43 -13.28 -3.49
CA LEU A 35 7.89 -14.62 -3.08
C LEU A 35 7.20 -15.10 -1.79
N ASP A 36 7.11 -14.23 -0.78
CA ASP A 36 6.39 -14.55 0.46
C ASP A 36 4.90 -14.86 0.21
N GLY A 37 4.28 -14.14 -0.73
CA GLY A 37 2.90 -14.38 -1.12
C GLY A 37 2.70 -15.69 -1.89
N ILE A 38 3.64 -16.06 -2.78
CA ILE A 38 3.64 -17.34 -3.51
C ILE A 38 3.75 -18.50 -2.52
N ARG A 39 4.70 -18.44 -1.58
CA ARG A 39 4.84 -19.46 -0.53
C ARG A 39 3.57 -19.62 0.29
N ARG A 40 2.97 -18.50 0.74
CA ARG A 40 1.70 -18.54 1.49
C ARG A 40 0.56 -19.13 0.67
N ALA A 41 0.47 -18.78 -0.63
CA ALA A 41 -0.55 -19.33 -1.51
C ALA A 41 -0.41 -20.86 -1.64
N ARG A 42 0.84 -21.35 -1.78
CA ARG A 42 1.16 -22.78 -1.82
C ARG A 42 0.76 -23.49 -0.54
N GLU A 43 1.17 -22.98 0.62
CA GLU A 43 0.83 -23.52 1.94
C GLU A 43 -0.69 -23.56 2.16
N GLN A 44 -1.38 -22.46 1.87
CA GLN A 44 -2.84 -22.36 1.99
C GLN A 44 -3.55 -23.35 1.07
N PHE A 45 -3.07 -23.48 -0.16
CA PHE A 45 -3.65 -24.41 -1.12
C PHE A 45 -3.44 -25.85 -0.67
N ALA A 46 -2.23 -26.23 -0.24
CA ALA A 46 -1.95 -27.57 0.25
C ALA A 46 -2.74 -27.92 1.52
N ALA A 47 -2.95 -26.95 2.42
CA ALA A 47 -3.70 -27.14 3.67
C ALA A 47 -5.23 -27.08 3.49
N ARG A 48 -5.76 -26.93 2.27
CA ARG A 48 -7.20 -26.77 2.05
C ARG A 48 -7.96 -28.06 2.37
N ALA A 49 -8.95 -27.98 3.25
CA ALA A 49 -9.88 -29.07 3.56
C ALA A 49 -11.14 -29.02 2.66
N GLY A 50 -10.94 -29.02 1.33
CA GLY A 50 -12.01 -28.89 0.32
C GLY A 50 -12.24 -27.46 -0.20
N ASP A 51 -13.27 -27.28 -1.03
CA ASP A 51 -13.56 -26.06 -1.82
C ASP A 51 -13.85 -24.79 -1.00
N GLY A 52 -14.04 -24.90 0.32
CA GLY A 52 -14.76 -23.89 1.10
C GLY A 52 -13.96 -23.05 2.10
N ALA A 53 -12.68 -23.31 2.35
CA ALA A 53 -11.97 -22.66 3.47
C ALA A 53 -11.73 -21.15 3.22
N ARG A 54 -12.65 -20.28 3.68
CA ARG A 54 -12.53 -18.81 3.65
C ARG A 54 -11.34 -18.33 4.49
N VAL A 55 -10.15 -18.38 3.90
CA VAL A 55 -8.96 -17.73 4.46
C VAL A 55 -8.97 -16.26 4.02
N ALA A 56 -9.05 -15.35 4.98
CA ALA A 56 -8.89 -13.92 4.71
C ALA A 56 -7.54 -13.67 4.02
N SER A 57 -7.53 -12.81 3.01
CA SER A 57 -6.30 -12.42 2.26
C SER A 57 -5.65 -13.51 1.38
N ARG A 58 -6.35 -14.62 1.07
CA ARG A 58 -5.87 -15.60 0.07
C ARG A 58 -5.85 -15.00 -1.34
N TRP A 59 -4.85 -15.37 -2.13
CA TRP A 59 -4.76 -14.98 -3.54
C TRP A 59 -5.68 -15.79 -4.45
N TRP A 60 -6.22 -16.91 -3.99
CA TRP A 60 -6.94 -17.85 -4.84
C TRP A 60 -8.34 -18.17 -4.33
N GLN A 61 -9.23 -18.57 -5.21
CA GLN A 61 -10.53 -19.17 -4.87
C GLN A 61 -10.69 -20.43 -5.70
N LEU A 62 -11.20 -21.52 -5.11
CA LEU A 62 -11.46 -22.77 -5.81
C LEU A 62 -12.97 -22.96 -5.92
N GLN A 63 -13.44 -23.18 -7.14
CA GLN A 63 -14.84 -23.49 -7.42
C GLN A 63 -14.90 -24.38 -8.67
N ASN A 64 -15.65 -25.49 -8.60
CA ASN A 64 -15.86 -26.40 -9.74
C ASN A 64 -14.55 -26.90 -10.38
N GLY A 65 -13.51 -27.18 -9.58
CA GLY A 65 -12.19 -27.62 -10.08
C GLY A 65 -11.39 -26.53 -10.80
N VAL A 66 -11.82 -25.27 -10.73
CA VAL A 66 -11.13 -24.10 -11.30
C VAL A 66 -10.65 -23.19 -10.19
N VAL A 67 -9.39 -22.80 -10.26
CA VAL A 67 -8.75 -21.83 -9.38
C VAL A 67 -8.78 -20.45 -10.02
N ALA A 68 -9.49 -19.51 -9.41
CA ALA A 68 -9.40 -18.09 -9.71
C ALA A 68 -8.27 -17.47 -8.88
N LEU A 69 -7.18 -17.08 -9.52
CA LEU A 69 -5.98 -16.49 -8.91
C LEU A 69 -5.95 -14.98 -9.12
N THR A 70 -5.83 -14.22 -8.04
CA THR A 70 -5.62 -12.77 -7.98
C THR A 70 -4.39 -12.48 -7.12
N VAL A 71 -3.26 -12.14 -7.75
CA VAL A 71 -2.02 -11.85 -7.05
C VAL A 71 -2.08 -10.45 -6.46
N LYS A 72 -1.84 -10.32 -5.15
CA LYS A 72 -1.85 -9.04 -4.44
C LYS A 72 -0.56 -8.84 -3.68
N ILE A 73 0.13 -7.74 -3.96
CA ILE A 73 1.31 -7.30 -3.20
C ILE A 73 0.91 -5.98 -2.53
N GLY A 74 1.33 -5.68 -1.31
CA GLY A 74 1.17 -4.32 -0.72
C GLY A 74 -0.22 -3.66 -0.72
N GLY A 75 -1.31 -4.39 -0.95
CA GLY A 75 -2.68 -3.86 -1.09
C GLY A 75 -3.24 -3.91 -2.52
N ASP A 76 -2.39 -3.75 -3.54
CA ASP A 76 -2.84 -3.69 -4.95
C ASP A 76 -2.61 -5.00 -5.72
N VAL A 77 -3.45 -5.20 -6.74
CA VAL A 77 -3.40 -6.35 -7.64
C VAL A 77 -2.21 -6.22 -8.59
N LEU A 78 -1.45 -7.29 -8.73
CA LEU A 78 -0.46 -7.44 -9.79
C LEU A 78 -1.11 -8.21 -10.94
N PRO A 79 -1.36 -7.58 -12.09
CA PRO A 79 -1.87 -8.30 -13.25
C PRO A 79 -0.84 -9.31 -13.75
N LEU A 80 -1.26 -10.54 -13.97
CA LEU A 80 -0.45 -11.54 -14.69
C LEU A 80 -1.08 -11.73 -16.06
N ASN A 81 -0.25 -11.72 -17.11
CA ASN A 81 -0.70 -11.83 -18.50
C ASN A 81 -1.80 -10.83 -18.88
N GLY A 82 -1.70 -9.59 -18.37
CA GLY A 82 -2.69 -8.52 -18.62
C GLY A 82 -4.02 -8.68 -17.87
N ALA A 83 -4.21 -9.74 -17.08
CA ALA A 83 -5.44 -9.99 -16.33
C ALA A 83 -5.22 -9.82 -14.82
N ALA A 84 -6.17 -9.15 -14.16
CA ALA A 84 -6.20 -9.02 -12.70
C ALA A 84 -6.50 -10.35 -12.00
N THR A 85 -7.33 -11.20 -12.63
CA THR A 85 -7.69 -12.53 -12.15
C THR A 85 -7.48 -13.55 -13.26
N ASN A 86 -6.66 -14.56 -12.98
CA ASN A 86 -6.34 -15.64 -13.91
C ASN A 86 -7.03 -16.93 -13.47
N HIS A 87 -7.62 -17.66 -14.41
CA HIS A 87 -8.33 -18.91 -14.12
C HIS A 87 -7.47 -20.10 -14.56
N LEU A 88 -7.23 -21.01 -13.64
CA LEU A 88 -6.33 -22.15 -13.81
C LEU A 88 -7.05 -23.44 -13.40
N PRO A 89 -6.84 -24.57 -14.10
CA PRO A 89 -7.28 -25.86 -13.59
C PRO A 89 -6.65 -26.15 -12.22
N GLU A 90 -7.44 -26.71 -11.29
CA GLU A 90 -6.95 -27.02 -9.93
C GLU A 90 -5.70 -27.91 -9.94
N GLY A 91 -5.67 -28.90 -10.84
CA GLY A 91 -4.56 -29.86 -10.95
C GLY A 91 -3.22 -29.23 -11.37
N VAL A 92 -3.23 -28.04 -11.99
CA VAL A 92 -1.99 -27.36 -12.43
C VAL A 92 -1.58 -26.23 -11.49
N PHE A 93 -2.40 -25.87 -10.51
CA PHE A 93 -2.18 -24.67 -9.71
C PHE A 93 -0.88 -24.72 -8.90
N ALA A 94 -0.52 -25.86 -8.34
CA ALA A 94 0.75 -26.02 -7.61
C ALA A 94 1.96 -25.81 -8.52
N ALA A 95 1.98 -26.47 -9.68
CA ALA A 95 3.04 -26.32 -10.68
C ALA A 95 3.11 -24.89 -11.23
N PHE A 96 1.96 -24.22 -11.38
CA PHE A 96 1.92 -22.81 -11.76
C PHE A 96 2.60 -21.91 -10.72
N LEU A 97 2.38 -22.14 -9.42
CA LEU A 97 3.05 -21.37 -8.36
C LEU A 97 4.57 -21.59 -8.38
N ASP A 98 5.03 -22.80 -8.68
CA ASP A 98 6.46 -23.10 -8.81
C ASP A 98 7.08 -22.38 -10.00
N ALA A 99 6.41 -22.40 -11.16
CA ALA A 99 6.85 -21.67 -12.34
C ALA A 99 6.85 -20.14 -12.11
N LEU A 100 5.84 -19.63 -11.38
CA LEU A 100 5.77 -18.22 -11.01
C LEU A 100 6.91 -17.82 -10.07
N GLU A 101 7.27 -18.68 -9.09
CA GLU A 101 8.43 -18.46 -8.22
C GLU A 101 9.72 -18.36 -9.04
N GLN A 102 9.94 -19.30 -9.96
CA GLN A 102 11.11 -19.29 -10.85
C GLN A 102 11.18 -18.03 -11.73
N ALA A 103 10.06 -17.59 -12.31
CA ALA A 103 10.01 -16.37 -13.12
C ALA A 103 10.35 -15.11 -12.29
N VAL A 104 9.93 -15.06 -11.03
CA VAL A 104 10.28 -13.98 -10.11
C VAL A 104 11.75 -14.01 -9.74
N GLU A 105 12.32 -15.19 -9.48
CA GLU A 105 13.75 -15.34 -9.21
C GLU A 105 14.62 -15.00 -10.43
N ALA A 106 14.15 -15.33 -11.63
CA ALA A 106 14.76 -14.96 -12.90
C ALA A 106 14.65 -13.45 -13.21
N GLY A 107 13.82 -12.71 -12.47
CA GLY A 107 13.63 -11.27 -12.63
C GLY A 107 12.70 -10.88 -13.78
N GLU A 108 11.93 -11.82 -14.32
CA GLU A 108 10.99 -11.54 -15.44
C GLU A 108 9.90 -10.52 -15.05
N LEU A 109 9.63 -10.39 -13.75
CA LEU A 109 8.64 -9.46 -13.20
C LEU A 109 9.25 -8.16 -12.67
N ASP A 110 10.57 -7.96 -12.76
CA ASP A 110 11.25 -6.80 -12.15
C ASP A 110 10.76 -5.46 -12.71
N GLU A 111 10.52 -5.40 -14.03
CA GLU A 111 10.02 -4.19 -14.68
C GLU A 111 8.60 -3.85 -14.21
N ALA A 112 7.74 -4.87 -14.09
CA ALA A 112 6.38 -4.69 -13.58
C ALA A 112 6.38 -4.26 -12.10
N LEU A 113 7.29 -4.81 -11.28
CA LEU A 113 7.45 -4.43 -9.88
C LEU A 113 7.98 -2.99 -9.74
N ARG A 114 8.98 -2.59 -10.55
CA ARG A 114 9.51 -1.23 -10.59
C ARG A 114 8.47 -0.20 -11.04
N ALA A 115 7.77 -0.48 -12.13
CA ALA A 115 6.70 0.41 -12.64
C ALA A 115 5.63 0.65 -11.57
N ARG A 116 5.27 -0.41 -10.84
CA ARG A 116 4.30 -0.33 -9.75
C ARG A 116 4.81 0.47 -8.55
N GLN A 117 6.08 0.30 -8.16
CA GLN A 117 6.67 1.11 -7.09
C GLN A 117 6.68 2.58 -7.46
N ALA A 118 7.01 2.91 -8.72
CA ALA A 118 6.95 4.27 -9.23
C ALA A 118 5.53 4.85 -9.19
N GLU A 119 4.51 4.05 -9.53
CA GLU A 119 3.11 4.47 -9.41
C GLU A 119 2.69 4.71 -7.96
N ARG A 120 3.08 3.84 -7.04
CA ARG A 120 2.82 4.01 -5.60
C ARG A 120 3.56 5.19 -4.98
N ALA A 121 4.75 5.50 -5.50
CA ALA A 121 5.56 6.64 -5.07
C ALA A 121 5.05 7.97 -5.64
N ARG A 122 4.18 7.96 -6.67
CA ARG A 122 3.54 9.18 -7.13
C ARG A 122 2.59 9.68 -6.04
N PRO A 123 2.81 10.89 -5.50
CA PRO A 123 1.81 11.51 -4.64
C PRO A 123 0.52 11.66 -5.47
N ALA A 124 -0.59 11.17 -4.94
CA ALA A 124 -1.89 11.30 -5.61
C ALA A 124 -2.13 12.79 -5.91
N ARG A 125 -2.17 13.16 -7.20
CA ARG A 125 -2.58 14.50 -7.62
C ARG A 125 -4.01 14.71 -7.14
N GLY A 126 -4.19 15.56 -6.14
CA GLY A 126 -5.52 15.99 -5.66
C GLY A 126 -5.84 15.64 -4.21
N ALA A 127 -5.00 14.89 -3.50
CA ALA A 127 -5.05 14.87 -2.05
C ALA A 127 -3.98 15.83 -1.54
N GLU A 128 -4.32 17.11 -1.35
CA GLU A 128 -3.58 17.88 -0.35
C GLU A 128 -3.56 17.01 0.91
N PRO A 129 -2.39 16.66 1.46
CA PRO A 129 -2.37 16.03 2.76
C PRO A 129 -3.03 17.05 3.67
N ALA A 130 -4.28 16.79 4.09
CA ALA A 130 -4.91 17.56 5.15
C ALA A 130 -3.84 17.61 6.25
N GLN A 131 -3.23 18.78 6.43
CA GLN A 131 -2.12 18.93 7.35
C GLN A 131 -2.65 18.41 8.67
N ARG A 132 -2.18 17.22 9.07
CA ARG A 132 -2.54 16.59 10.32
C ARG A 132 -1.82 17.36 11.42
N GLN A 133 -2.23 18.62 11.62
CA GLN A 133 -1.87 19.40 12.78
C GLN A 133 -2.67 18.83 13.94
N ARG A 134 -2.20 17.68 14.44
CA ARG A 134 -2.51 17.26 15.80
C ARG A 134 -1.85 18.29 16.70
N VAL A 135 -2.63 18.96 17.52
CA VAL A 135 -2.06 19.91 18.49
C VAL A 135 -1.26 19.07 19.49
N PRO A 136 0.08 19.23 19.58
CA PRO A 136 0.90 18.41 20.47
C PRO A 136 0.40 18.53 21.91
N GLY A 137 0.18 17.39 22.56
CA GLY A 137 -0.24 17.35 23.97
C GLY A 137 -1.72 17.57 24.26
N ARG A 138 -2.58 17.74 23.23
CA ARG A 138 -4.04 17.84 23.41
C ARG A 138 -4.73 16.60 22.87
N HIS A 139 -5.80 16.16 23.52
CA HIS A 139 -6.61 15.02 23.09
C HIS A 139 -8.05 15.17 23.58
N PRO A 140 -9.07 14.86 22.76
CA PRO A 140 -10.47 15.03 23.17
C PRO A 140 -10.83 14.27 24.45
N SER A 141 -10.15 13.18 24.76
CA SER A 141 -10.38 12.45 26.02
C SER A 141 -9.99 13.20 27.29
N ASN A 142 -9.14 14.22 27.16
CA ASN A 142 -8.63 14.98 28.29
C ASN A 142 -9.24 16.38 28.33
N ASP A 143 -9.58 16.92 27.16
CA ASP A 143 -9.99 18.32 27.01
C ASP A 143 -11.51 18.51 26.87
N ARG A 144 -12.27 17.43 26.65
CA ARG A 144 -13.73 17.50 26.47
C ARG A 144 -14.46 17.29 27.79
N GLU A 145 -15.38 18.20 28.12
CA GLU A 145 -16.05 18.20 29.43
C GLU A 145 -17.03 17.02 29.61
N ASP A 146 -17.76 16.64 28.55
CA ASP A 146 -18.74 15.55 28.57
C ASP A 146 -18.15 14.19 28.16
N TRP A 147 -16.82 14.05 28.09
CA TRP A 147 -16.17 12.82 27.63
C TRP A 147 -16.66 11.56 28.34
N ASP A 148 -16.83 11.63 29.66
CA ASP A 148 -17.29 10.50 30.46
C ASP A 148 -18.79 10.22 30.33
N SER A 149 -19.56 11.20 29.83
CA SER A 149 -20.99 11.06 29.55
C SER A 149 -21.26 10.51 28.14
N LEU A 150 -20.27 10.55 27.23
CA LEU A 150 -20.40 9.96 25.89
C LEU A 150 -20.48 8.44 25.93
N THR A 151 -21.31 7.89 25.05
CA THR A 151 -21.33 6.45 24.77
C THR A 151 -20.02 6.00 24.13
N TRP A 152 -19.73 4.70 24.19
CA TRP A 152 -18.54 4.13 23.58
C TRP A 152 -18.45 4.40 22.06
N ALA A 153 -19.59 4.34 21.35
CA ALA A 153 -19.64 4.60 19.92
C ALA A 153 -19.31 6.06 19.58
N GLU A 154 -19.80 7.00 20.39
CA GLU A 154 -19.50 8.43 20.25
C GLU A 154 -18.03 8.74 20.52
N ARG A 155 -17.44 8.13 21.55
CA ARG A 155 -15.99 8.26 21.83
C ARG A 155 -15.14 7.75 20.67
N GLN A 156 -15.55 6.65 20.03
CA GLN A 156 -14.87 6.13 18.83
C GLN A 156 -14.96 7.11 17.66
N LYS A 157 -16.14 7.71 17.44
CA LYS A 157 -16.37 8.70 16.38
C LYS A 157 -15.55 9.98 16.59
N VAL A 158 -15.56 10.52 17.81
CA VAL A 158 -14.72 11.68 18.20
C VAL A 158 -13.24 11.40 18.02
N SER A 159 -12.78 10.23 18.46
CA SER A 159 -11.38 9.81 18.30
C SER A 159 -11.00 9.56 16.84
N ALA A 160 -11.94 9.14 16.00
CA ALA A 160 -11.72 9.01 14.55
C ALA A 160 -11.54 10.39 13.90
N PHE A 161 -12.44 11.35 14.17
CA PHE A 161 -12.31 12.72 13.67
C PHE A 161 -11.01 13.37 14.12
N TYR A 162 -10.64 13.22 15.39
CA TYR A 162 -9.38 13.77 15.89
C TYR A 162 -8.14 13.14 15.20
N ARG A 163 -8.17 11.82 14.95
CA ARG A 163 -7.10 11.14 14.20
C ARG A 163 -6.97 11.65 12.76
N GLU A 164 -8.08 12.11 12.17
CA GLU A 164 -8.18 12.73 10.85
C GLU A 164 -7.85 14.24 10.84
N GLY A 165 -7.59 14.85 12.01
CA GLY A 165 -7.32 16.29 12.12
C GLY A 165 -8.58 17.16 12.05
N ARG A 166 -9.72 16.59 12.45
CA ARG A 166 -11.03 17.24 12.48
C ARG A 166 -11.59 17.31 13.90
N ASN A 167 -12.42 18.31 14.15
CA ASN A 167 -13.24 18.43 15.34
C ASN A 167 -14.43 17.45 15.28
N PRO A 168 -15.13 17.19 16.39
CA PRO A 168 -16.32 16.34 16.43
C PRO A 168 -17.44 16.74 15.45
N ASP A 169 -17.54 18.04 15.13
CA ASP A 169 -18.51 18.60 14.17
C ASP A 169 -18.08 18.42 12.70
N GLY A 170 -16.93 17.77 12.46
CA GLY A 170 -16.35 17.54 11.14
C GLY A 170 -15.52 18.70 10.59
N SER A 171 -15.44 19.84 11.30
CA SER A 171 -14.61 20.97 10.89
C SER A 171 -13.11 20.64 10.98
N VAL A 172 -12.31 21.17 10.06
CA VAL A 172 -10.85 20.93 10.05
C VAL A 172 -10.18 21.75 11.14
N ILE A 173 -9.43 21.10 12.04
CA ILE A 173 -8.77 21.76 13.18
C ILE A 173 -7.82 22.87 12.72
N ALA A 174 -7.09 22.64 11.62
CA ALA A 174 -6.15 23.61 11.05
C ALA A 174 -6.82 24.91 10.57
N THR A 175 -8.12 24.87 10.25
CA THR A 175 -8.87 26.03 9.73
C THR A 175 -9.79 26.64 10.79
N ALA A 176 -10.48 25.79 11.56
CA ALA A 176 -11.49 26.21 12.52
C ALA A 176 -10.97 26.34 13.96
N GLY A 177 -9.72 25.94 14.22
CA GLY A 177 -9.16 25.79 15.56
C GLY A 177 -9.60 24.49 16.25
N TYR A 178 -8.91 24.11 17.33
CA TYR A 178 -9.24 22.93 18.12
C TYR A 178 -10.47 23.19 19.00
N LYS A 179 -11.53 22.40 18.80
CA LYS A 179 -12.84 22.49 19.46
C LYS A 179 -13.30 21.11 19.94
N PRO A 180 -12.78 20.62 21.08
CA PRO A 180 -13.09 19.28 21.59
C PRO A 180 -14.57 19.10 21.99
N ASP A 181 -15.24 20.18 22.42
CA ASP A 181 -16.64 20.19 22.86
C ASP A 181 -17.65 20.46 21.73
N ALA A 182 -17.22 20.46 20.47
CA ALA A 182 -18.13 20.62 19.36
C ALA A 182 -19.17 19.47 19.32
N PRO A 183 -20.40 19.74 18.84
CA PRO A 183 -21.40 18.71 18.69
C PRO A 183 -20.91 17.63 17.73
N ILE A 184 -21.21 16.36 18.04
CA ILE A 184 -20.79 15.24 17.19
C ILE A 184 -21.62 15.28 15.90
N ALA A 185 -20.94 15.41 14.75
CA ALA A 185 -21.60 15.35 13.45
C ALA A 185 -22.37 14.03 13.31
N GLY A 186 -23.58 14.09 12.73
CA GLY A 186 -24.47 12.94 12.49
C GLY A 186 -23.82 11.81 11.71
#